data_AF-A0A3B9IUK7-F1
#
_entry.id   AF-A0A3B9IUK7-F1
#
_cell.length_a   1.000
_cell.length_b   1.000
_cell.length_c   1.000
_cell.angle_alpha   90.00
_cell.angle_beta   90.00
_cell.angle_gamma   90.00
#
_symmetry.space_group_name_H-M   'P 1'
#
loop_
_entity.id
_entity.type
_entity.pdbx_description
1 polymer ?
#
loop_
_entity_poly.entity_id
_entity_poly.type
_entity_poly.pdbx_seq_one_letter_code
_entity_poly.pdbx_strand_id
1 'polypeptide(L)' 'ILDFSKIENGRLELEAVDFRLDDVLGNLATVIGHRAEEKRLEFIFDVAPDVPGTLLGDPLRLSQVLINLAGNAV' A
#
# COMPACT_ATOMS: atom_id res chain seq x y z
N ILE A 1 -14.78 2.78 -1.09
CA ILE A 1 -16.20 2.92 -0.65
C ILE A 1 -16.69 1.64 0.04
N LEU A 2 -16.46 0.44 -0.52
CA LEU A 2 -16.91 -0.83 0.10
C LEU A 2 -16.35 -1.10 1.51
N ASP A 3 -15.08 -0.79 1.78
CA ASP A 3 -14.46 -1.06 3.08
C ASP A 3 -14.90 -0.09 4.19
N PHE A 4 -15.28 1.14 3.85
CA PHE A 4 -15.74 2.13 4.82
C PHE A 4 -17.04 1.68 5.52
N SER A 5 -17.98 1.13 4.74
CA SER A 5 -19.23 0.56 5.26
C SER A 5 -19.00 -0.69 6.13
N LYS A 6 -17.94 -1.46 5.88
CA LYS A 6 -17.57 -2.60 6.72
C LYS A 6 -16.93 -2.15 8.04
N ILE A 7 -16.13 -1.08 8.04
CA ILE A 7 -15.52 -0.49 9.25
C ILE A 7 -16.59 0.09 10.17
N GLU A 8 -17.50 0.90 9.64
CA GLU A 8 -18.56 1.55 10.46
C GLU A 8 -19.49 0.55 11.14
N ASN A 9 -19.70 -0.61 10.52
CA ASN A 9 -20.50 -1.70 11.09
C ASN A 9 -19.69 -2.67 11.97
N GLY A 10 -18.39 -2.42 12.20
CA GLY A 10 -17.49 -3.31 12.95
C GLY A 10 -17.24 -4.67 12.29
N ARG A 11 -17.52 -4.80 10.98
CA ARG A 11 -17.40 -6.03 10.19
C ARG A 11 -16.09 -6.11 9.41
N LEU A 12 -15.16 -5.19 9.68
CA LEU A 12 -13.85 -5.22 9.05
C LEU A 12 -12.96 -6.18 9.83
N GLU A 13 -12.67 -7.33 9.23
CA GLU A 13 -11.65 -8.24 9.73
C GLU A 13 -10.33 -7.97 9.01
N LEU A 14 -9.24 -7.83 9.78
CA LEU A 14 -7.89 -7.77 9.26
C LEU A 14 -7.36 -9.20 9.17
N GLU A 15 -6.71 -9.52 8.06
CA GLU A 15 -5.98 -10.76 7.93
C GLU A 15 -4.60 -10.65 8.64
N ALA A 16 -4.10 -11.80 9.09
CA ALA A 16 -2.75 -11.93 9.64
C ALA A 16 -2.04 -13.06 8.90
N VAL A 17 -1.41 -12.69 7.78
CA VAL A 17 -0.65 -13.63 6.93
C VAL A 17 0.78 -13.12 6.76
N ASP A 18 1.71 -14.04 6.57
CA ASP A 18 3.07 -13.68 6.16
C ASP A 18 3.04 -13.15 4.72
N PHE A 19 3.62 -11.98 4.49
CA PHE A 19 3.71 -11.37 3.17
C PHE A 19 5.04 -10.65 2.97
N ARG A 20 5.47 -10.50 1.70
CA ARG A 20 6.68 -9.74 1.37
C ARG A 20 6.35 -8.27 1.18
N LEU A 21 7.12 -7.38 1.82
CA LEU A 21 6.96 -5.94 1.65
C LEU A 21 7.18 -5.53 0.18
N ASP A 22 8.13 -6.17 -0.50
CA ASP A 22 8.44 -5.91 -1.92
C ASP A 22 7.22 -6.08 -2.84
N ASP A 23 6.35 -7.05 -2.56
CA ASP A 23 5.18 -7.30 -3.39
C ASP A 23 4.17 -6.15 -3.25
N VAL A 24 4.02 -5.60 -2.04
CA VAL A 24 3.19 -4.42 -1.75
C VAL A 24 3.77 -3.17 -2.42
N LEU A 25 5.08 -2.95 -2.32
CA LEU A 25 5.74 -1.80 -2.95
C LEU A 25 5.73 -1.92 -4.49
N GLY A 26 5.86 -3.12 -5.05
CA GLY A 26 5.77 -3.37 -6.49
C GLY A 26 4.38 -3.06 -7.05
N ASN A 27 3.33 -3.42 -6.32
CA ASN A 27 1.96 -3.02 -6.66
C ASN A 27 1.79 -1.48 -6.61
N LEU A 28 2.34 -0.84 -5.58
CA LEU A 28 2.30 0.61 -5.43
C LEU A 28 3.03 1.33 -6.59
N ALA A 29 4.22 0.85 -6.99
CA ALA A 29 4.95 1.36 -8.15
C ALA A 29 4.16 1.22 -9.44
N THR A 30 3.48 0.09 -9.64
CA THR A 30 2.65 -0.13 -10.83
C THR A 30 1.50 0.88 -10.92
N VAL A 31 0.82 1.15 -9.80
CA VAL A 31 -0.36 2.03 -9.77
C VAL A 31 0.00 3.51 -9.77
N ILE A 32 1.00 3.91 -8.99
CA ILE A 32 1.36 5.31 -8.76
C ILE A 32 2.46 5.78 -9.72
N GLY A 33 3.39 4.90 -10.11
CA GLY A 33 4.53 5.25 -10.95
C GLY A 33 4.11 5.89 -12.27
N HIS A 34 3.11 5.33 -12.96
CA HIS A 34 2.59 5.92 -14.19
C HIS A 34 2.03 7.33 -13.99
N ARG A 35 1.29 7.57 -12.89
CA ARG A 35 0.71 8.89 -12.58
C ARG A 35 1.78 9.90 -12.21
N ALA A 36 2.82 9.47 -11.49
CA ALA A 36 3.96 10.30 -11.15
C ALA A 36 4.74 10.70 -12.41
N GLU A 37 4.95 9.75 -13.34
CA GLU A 37 5.60 9.99 -14.63
C GLU A 37 4.85 11.01 -15.49
N GLU A 38 3.52 10.90 -15.61
CA GLU A 38 2.69 11.88 -16.33
C GLU A 38 2.84 13.31 -15.77
N LYS A 39 3.08 13.42 -14.46
CA LYS A 39 3.31 14.69 -13.77
C LYS A 39 4.79 15.08 -13.66
N ARG A 40 5.70 14.28 -14.25
CA ARG A 40 7.17 14.44 -14.20
C ARG A 40 7.71 14.50 -12.77
N LEU A 41 7.11 13.73 -11.87
CA LEU A 41 7.52 13.57 -10.49
C LEU A 41 8.38 12.31 -10.36
N GLU A 42 9.46 12.43 -9.60
CA GLU A 42 10.28 11.28 -9.23
C GLU A 42 9.57 10.49 -8.12
N PHE A 43 9.45 9.18 -8.27
CA PHE A 43 8.82 8.30 -7.30
C PHE A 43 9.84 7.26 -6.81
N ILE A 44 10.29 7.43 -5.56
CA ILE A 44 11.35 6.62 -4.95
C ILE A 44 10.81 5.93 -3.70
N PHE A 45 11.21 4.68 -3.50
CA PHE A 45 11.08 3.99 -2.22
C PHE A 45 12.39 4.07 -1.45
N ASP A 46 12.33 4.59 -0.22
CA ASP A 46 13.41 4.57 0.74
C ASP A 46 12.98 3.70 1.92
N VAL A 47 13.48 2.47 1.97
CA VAL A 47 13.14 1.48 3.00
C VAL A 47 14.36 1.27 3.88
N ALA A 48 14.20 1.51 5.17
CA ALA A 48 15.29 1.35 6.13
C ALA A 48 15.76 -0.11 6.21
N PRO A 49 17.07 -0.37 6.36
CA PRO A 49 17.64 -1.72 6.28
C PRO A 49 17.23 -2.65 7.42
N ASP A 50 16.70 -2.10 8.51
CA ASP A 50 16.17 -2.84 9.65
C ASP A 50 14.69 -3.25 9.47
N VAL A 51 14.03 -2.79 8.40
CA VAL A 51 12.68 -3.24 8.05
C VAL A 51 12.74 -4.67 7.52
N PRO A 52 12.02 -5.63 8.12
CA PRO A 52 12.00 -7.00 7.64
C PRO A 52 11.39 -7.10 6.23
N GLY A 53 12.01 -7.89 5.35
CA GLY A 53 11.47 -8.14 4.01
C GLY A 53 10.16 -8.94 4.00
N THR A 54 9.90 -9.70 5.07
CA THR A 54 8.64 -10.42 5.30
C THR A 54 7.98 -9.89 6.57
N LEU A 55 6.70 -9.57 6.49
CA LEU A 55 5.88 -8.99 7.56
C LEU A 55 4.64 -9.88 7.81
N LEU A 56 4.07 -9.77 9.00
CA LEU A 56 2.80 -10.41 9.36
C LEU A 56 1.68 -9.36 9.35
N GLY A 57 0.63 -9.57 8.56
CA GLY A 57 -0.52 -8.66 8.52
C GLY A 57 -1.39 -8.83 7.28
N ASP A 58 -2.05 -7.74 6.88
CA ASP A 58 -2.96 -7.70 5.74
C ASP A 58 -2.34 -6.90 4.57
N PRO A 59 -1.70 -7.58 3.59
CA PRO A 59 -0.99 -6.91 2.50
C PRO A 59 -1.94 -6.13 1.58
N LEU A 60 -3.18 -6.61 1.41
CA LEU A 60 -4.18 -5.96 0.55
C LEU A 60 -4.54 -4.60 1.12
N ARG A 61 -4.84 -4.55 2.42
CA ARG A 61 -5.17 -3.29 3.09
C ARG A 61 -3.99 -2.35 3.18
N LEU A 62 -2.79 -2.86 3.48
CA LEU A 62 -1.59 -2.04 3.47
C LEU A 62 -1.38 -1.39 2.10
N SER A 63 -1.52 -2.17 1.02
CA SER A 63 -1.46 -1.65 -0.36
C SER A 63 -2.48 -0.54 -0.60
N GLN A 64 -3.74 -0.74 -0.20
CA GLN A 64 -4.79 0.26 -0.35
C GLN A 64 -4.49 1.57 0.40
N VAL A 65 -4.01 1.46 1.65
CA VAL A 65 -3.63 2.64 2.45
C VAL A 65 -2.52 3.41 1.75
N LEU A 66 -1.45 2.73 1.32
CA LEU A 66 -0.33 3.37 0.64
C LEU A 66 -0.73 3.98 -0.70
N ILE A 67 -1.55 3.29 -1.50
CA ILE A 67 -2.08 3.81 -2.77
C ILE A 67 -2.90 5.08 -2.53
N ASN A 68 -3.74 5.11 -1.49
CA ASN A 68 -4.54 6.30 -1.17
C ASN A 68 -3.64 7.48 -0.76
N LEU A 69 -2.64 7.24 0.08
CA LEU A 69 -1.71 8.29 0.52
C LEU A 69 -0.89 8.83 -0.65
N ALA A 70 -0.27 7.95 -1.43
CA ALA A 70 0.54 8.33 -2.58
C ALA A 70 -0.30 8.94 -3.70
N GLY A 71 -1.52 8.42 -3.94
CA GLY A 71 -2.46 8.95 -4.90
C GLY A 71 -2.94 10.37 -4.59
N ASN A 72 -2.94 10.78 -3.31
CA ASN A 72 -3.21 12.16 -2.92
C ASN A 72 -1.97 13.07 -3.08
N ALA A 73 -0.77 12.50 -3.09
CA ALA A 73 0.49 13.24 -3.21
C ALA A 73 0.88 13.52 -4.67
N VAL A 74 0.37 12.72 -5.62
CA VAL A 74 0.60 12.85 -7.06
C VAL A 74 -0.50 13.65 -7.71
#